data_AF-A0A8D0FH83-F1
#
_entry.id   AF-A0A8D0FH83-F1
#
_cell.length_a   1.000
_cell.length_b   1.000
_cell.length_c   1.000
_cell.angle_alpha   90.00
_cell.angle_beta   90.00
_cell.angle_gamma   90.00
#
_symmetry.space_group_name_H-M   'P 1'
#
loop_
_entity.id
_entity.type
_entity.pdbx_description
1 polymer ?
#
loop_
_entity_poly.entity_id
_entity_poly.type
_entity_poly.pdbx_seq_one_letter_code
_entity_poly.pdbx_strand_id
1 'polypeptide(L)'
;MLHNKLRGQVYPVASNMEYMTWDDELERSAHAWAQQCIWDHGPSALIRSIGQNLAVHWGRYRSPAFHVQSWYDEVKDYTYPYPHECNPWCPEKCTGSMCTHYTQIVWATTNKIGCAVNVCKQMNVWGEIWENAVYLVCNYSPKGNWIGEAPYKTGRPCSECPPSYGGGCQNNLCYKGTWWGAWGTLLGGGKGCSKLMLGNF
;
A
#
# COMPACT_ATOMS: atom_id res chain seq x y z
N MET A 1 11.60 1.74 -1.25
CA MET A 1 10.24 1.44 -0.78
C MET A 1 10.02 -0.08 -0.79
N LEU A 2 9.77 -0.69 0.36
CA LEU A 2 9.51 -2.12 0.58
C LEU A 2 8.26 -2.59 -0.18
N HIS A 3 7.19 -1.78 -0.25
CA HIS A 3 6.00 -2.09 -1.07
C HIS A 3 6.35 -2.51 -2.50
N ASN A 4 7.22 -1.79 -3.21
CA ASN A 4 7.61 -2.15 -4.58
C ASN A 4 8.42 -3.45 -4.64
N LYS A 5 9.27 -3.72 -3.64
CA LYS A 5 9.98 -5.00 -3.56
C LYS A 5 9.00 -6.16 -3.44
N LEU A 6 8.01 -6.04 -2.56
CA LEU A 6 6.98 -7.04 -2.32
C LEU A 6 6.08 -7.24 -3.56
N ARG A 7 5.60 -6.14 -4.16
CA ARG A 7 4.78 -6.16 -5.39
C ARG A 7 5.49 -6.84 -6.57
N GLY A 8 6.81 -6.68 -6.69
CA GLY A 8 7.60 -7.34 -7.75
C GLY A 8 7.88 -8.82 -7.52
N GLN A 9 7.49 -9.37 -6.37
CA GLN A 9 7.78 -10.75 -5.92
C GLN A 9 6.53 -11.60 -5.70
N VAL A 10 5.36 -11.12 -6.12
CA VAL A 10 4.09 -11.83 -5.95
C VAL A 10 4.04 -13.14 -6.72
N TYR A 11 3.29 -14.10 -6.17
CA TYR A 11 2.93 -15.34 -6.85
C TYR A 11 1.40 -15.53 -6.79
N PRO A 12 0.72 -15.84 -7.91
CA PRO A 12 1.25 -15.92 -9.27
C PRO A 12 1.85 -14.59 -9.77
N VAL A 13 2.74 -14.66 -10.77
CA VAL A 13 3.40 -13.45 -11.31
C VAL A 13 2.40 -12.52 -11.98
N ALA A 14 2.53 -11.21 -11.73
CA ALA A 14 1.62 -10.20 -12.24
C ALA A 14 2.07 -9.61 -13.59
N SER A 15 1.16 -9.47 -14.55
CA SER A 15 1.44 -8.88 -15.86
C SER A 15 1.31 -7.35 -15.90
N ASN A 16 0.55 -6.77 -14.97
CA ASN A 16 0.11 -5.37 -14.99
C ASN A 16 0.42 -4.58 -13.70
N MET A 17 1.33 -5.08 -12.85
CA MET A 17 1.61 -4.47 -11.55
C MET A 17 2.27 -3.09 -11.70
N GLU A 18 1.59 -2.02 -11.30
CA GLU A 18 2.14 -0.66 -11.42
C GLU A 18 3.18 -0.36 -10.34
N TYR A 19 4.22 0.39 -10.71
CA TYR A 19 5.19 0.90 -9.76
C TYR A 19 4.55 1.96 -8.85
N MET A 20 4.64 1.74 -7.53
CA MET A 20 4.05 2.62 -6.53
C MET A 20 5.02 3.76 -6.18
N THR A 21 4.49 4.97 -6.01
CA THR A 21 5.23 6.17 -5.63
C THR A 21 4.64 6.81 -4.39
N TRP A 22 5.46 7.54 -3.64
CA TRP A 22 4.98 8.29 -2.48
C TRP A 22 4.09 9.45 -2.91
N ASP A 23 3.10 9.77 -2.10
CA ASP A 23 2.17 10.87 -2.29
C ASP A 23 2.00 11.67 -0.99
N ASP A 24 2.42 12.93 -1.03
CA ASP A 24 2.43 13.79 0.15
C ASP A 24 1.00 14.18 0.61
N GLU A 25 -0.01 14.14 -0.26
CA GLU A 25 -1.40 14.38 0.13
C GLU A 25 -1.97 13.20 0.90
N LEU A 26 -1.68 11.97 0.44
CA LEU A 26 -2.04 10.75 1.16
C LEU A 26 -1.34 10.69 2.53
N GLU A 27 -0.07 11.08 2.62
CA GLU A 27 0.68 11.17 3.89
C GLU A 27 0.03 12.17 4.84
N ARG A 28 -0.27 13.40 4.38
CA ARG A 28 -0.94 14.42 5.21
C ARG A 28 -2.28 13.92 5.74
N SER A 29 -3.06 13.25 4.89
CA SER A 29 -4.33 12.64 5.29
C SER A 29 -4.13 11.51 6.31
N ALA A 30 -3.14 10.63 6.10
CA ALA A 30 -2.83 9.54 7.02
C ALA A 30 -2.40 10.09 8.39
N HIS A 31 -1.59 11.15 8.40
CA HIS A 31 -1.15 11.82 9.62
C HIS A 31 -2.33 12.43 10.39
N ALA A 32 -3.22 13.15 9.70
CA ALA A 32 -4.42 13.74 10.31
C ALA A 32 -5.33 12.67 10.94
N TRP A 33 -5.45 11.49 10.32
CA TRP A 33 -6.19 10.36 10.88
C TRP A 33 -5.48 9.70 12.07
N ALA A 34 -4.18 9.46 11.96
CA ALA A 34 -3.37 8.86 13.04
C ALA A 34 -3.40 9.69 14.33
N GLN A 35 -3.53 11.02 14.21
CA GLN A 35 -3.67 11.94 15.34
C GLN A 35 -4.99 11.81 16.10
N GLN A 36 -6.02 11.21 15.50
CA GLN A 36 -7.30 11.00 16.20
C GLN A 36 -7.18 9.94 17.30
N CYS A 37 -6.19 9.05 17.22
CA CYS A 37 -6.02 7.95 18.16
C CYS A 37 -7.29 7.10 18.32
N ILE A 38 -7.95 6.84 17.19
CA ILE A 38 -9.10 5.96 17.06
C ILE A 38 -8.64 4.73 16.28
N TRP A 39 -8.78 3.55 16.88
CA TRP A 39 -8.51 2.28 16.22
C TRP A 39 -9.67 1.88 15.30
N ASP A 40 -9.83 2.63 14.22
CA ASP A 40 -10.82 2.40 13.17
C ASP A 40 -10.36 3.03 11.85
N HIS A 41 -10.98 2.63 10.74
CA HIS A 41 -10.77 3.22 9.44
C HIS A 41 -11.39 4.62 9.32
N GLY A 42 -10.70 5.54 8.67
CA GLY A 42 -11.26 6.86 8.40
C GLY A 42 -10.30 7.88 7.78
N PRO A 43 -10.78 9.12 7.63
CA PRO A 43 -12.15 9.57 7.88
C PRO A 43 -13.14 8.96 6.88
N SER A 44 -14.40 8.78 7.27
CA SER A 44 -15.42 8.08 6.47
C SER A 44 -15.63 8.65 5.06
N ALA A 45 -15.39 9.96 4.89
CA ALA A 45 -15.49 10.62 3.59
C ALA A 45 -14.37 10.19 2.60
N LEU A 46 -13.17 9.90 3.11
CA LEU A 46 -12.01 9.55 2.28
C LEU A 46 -11.94 8.05 1.98
N ILE A 47 -12.23 7.19 2.96
CA ILE A 47 -12.11 5.72 2.80
C ILE A 47 -13.05 5.12 1.73
N ARG A 48 -13.99 5.92 1.20
CA ARG A 48 -14.81 5.56 0.04
C ARG A 48 -14.04 5.64 -1.29
N SER A 49 -13.04 6.51 -1.39
CA SER A 49 -12.27 6.76 -2.62
C SER A 49 -10.81 6.29 -2.53
N ILE A 50 -10.29 6.02 -1.33
CA ILE A 50 -8.94 5.49 -1.11
C ILE A 50 -8.96 4.12 -0.43
N GLY A 51 -7.84 3.42 -0.51
CA GLY A 51 -7.52 2.28 0.35
C GLY A 51 -6.84 2.74 1.64
N GLN A 52 -6.91 1.93 2.70
CA GLN A 52 -6.24 2.22 3.96
C GLN A 52 -5.86 0.93 4.69
N ASN A 53 -4.60 0.82 5.10
CA ASN A 53 -4.13 -0.22 6.01
C ASN A 53 -3.75 0.42 7.34
N LEU A 54 -4.10 -0.27 8.43
CA LEU A 54 -3.87 0.18 9.80
C LEU A 54 -3.00 -0.85 10.53
N ALA A 55 -2.12 -0.37 11.40
CA ALA A 55 -1.37 -1.23 12.31
C ALA A 55 -1.17 -0.53 13.63
N VAL A 56 -1.22 -1.29 14.71
CA VAL A 56 -0.99 -0.78 16.07
C VAL A 56 -0.08 -1.73 16.82
N HIS A 57 0.82 -1.17 17.61
CA HIS A 57 1.58 -1.92 18.61
C HIS A 57 1.83 -1.07 19.84
N TRP A 58 2.26 -1.71 20.92
CA TRP A 58 2.66 -1.08 22.17
C TRP A 58 3.84 -1.84 22.78
N GLY A 59 4.54 -1.22 23.72
CA GLY A 59 5.72 -1.81 24.35
C GLY A 59 6.96 -1.78 23.45
N ARG A 60 7.40 -2.95 22.95
CA ARG A 60 8.64 -3.04 22.17
C ARG A 60 8.52 -2.31 20.84
N TYR A 61 9.53 -1.52 20.49
CA TYR A 61 9.61 -0.85 19.20
C TYR A 61 9.48 -1.84 18.04
N ARG A 62 8.61 -1.51 17.08
CA ARG A 62 8.52 -2.15 15.77
C ARG A 62 8.69 -1.06 14.70
N SER A 63 9.54 -1.30 13.71
CA SER A 63 9.69 -0.37 12.58
C SER A 63 8.42 -0.39 11.72
N PRO A 64 8.16 0.67 10.93
CA PRO A 64 7.04 0.62 9.99
C PRO A 64 7.15 -0.54 8.98
N ALA A 65 8.36 -0.87 8.55
CA ALA A 65 8.64 -2.03 7.70
C ALA A 65 8.16 -3.36 8.31
N PHE A 66 8.22 -3.51 9.64
CA PHE A 66 7.70 -4.70 10.32
C PHE A 66 6.19 -4.85 10.11
N HIS A 67 5.43 -3.75 10.19
CA HIS A 67 3.98 -3.76 9.98
C HIS A 67 3.62 -4.00 8.52
N VAL A 68 4.34 -3.35 7.59
CA VAL A 68 4.18 -3.59 6.15
C VAL A 68 4.43 -5.06 5.80
N GLN A 69 5.47 -5.67 6.39
CA GLN A 69 5.73 -7.09 6.21
C GLN A 69 4.61 -7.93 6.82
N SER A 70 4.12 -7.60 8.02
CA SER A 70 3.01 -8.32 8.65
C SER A 70 1.72 -8.27 7.84
N TRP A 71 1.42 -7.15 7.18
CA TRP A 71 0.30 -7.03 6.25
C TRP A 71 0.53 -7.91 5.01
N TYR A 72 1.75 -7.95 4.48
CA TYR A 72 2.07 -8.79 3.33
C TYR A 72 2.03 -10.29 3.67
N ASP A 73 2.43 -10.66 4.88
CA ASP A 73 2.47 -12.06 5.35
C ASP A 73 1.08 -12.72 5.41
N GLU A 74 -0.02 -11.94 5.31
CA GLU A 74 -1.36 -12.48 5.08
C GLU A 74 -1.46 -13.28 3.77
N VAL A 75 -0.51 -13.13 2.84
CA VAL A 75 -0.39 -13.97 1.65
C VAL A 75 -0.39 -15.47 1.95
N LYS A 76 0.08 -15.87 3.15
CA LYS A 76 0.08 -17.27 3.60
C LYS A 76 -1.34 -17.87 3.72
N ASP A 77 -2.32 -17.01 3.94
CA ASP A 77 -3.73 -17.35 4.17
C ASP A 77 -4.62 -16.97 2.97
N TYR A 78 -4.04 -16.29 1.98
CA TYR A 78 -4.73 -15.83 0.78
C TYR A 78 -4.55 -16.80 -0.39
N THR A 79 -5.65 -17.13 -1.07
CA THR A 79 -5.61 -17.88 -2.33
C THR A 79 -6.00 -16.97 -3.49
N TYR A 80 -5.11 -16.84 -4.47
CA TYR A 80 -5.34 -16.01 -5.66
C TYR A 80 -6.49 -16.58 -6.52
N PRO A 81 -7.50 -15.75 -6.90
CA PRO A 81 -8.57 -16.18 -7.79
C PRO A 81 -8.13 -16.16 -9.25
N TYR A 82 -8.03 -17.34 -9.87
CA TYR A 82 -7.66 -17.41 -11.28
C TYR A 82 -8.83 -16.98 -12.20
N PRO A 83 -8.55 -16.51 -13.43
CA PRO A 83 -9.59 -16.00 -14.33
C PRO A 83 -10.76 -16.95 -14.58
N HIS A 84 -10.52 -18.26 -14.58
CA HIS A 84 -11.58 -19.28 -14.77
C HIS A 84 -12.55 -19.40 -13.59
N GLU A 85 -12.20 -18.84 -12.43
CA GLU A 85 -13.01 -18.83 -11.22
C GLU A 85 -13.85 -17.55 -11.09
N CYS A 86 -13.57 -16.54 -11.93
CA CYS A 86 -14.26 -15.26 -11.91
C CYS A 86 -15.47 -15.28 -12.86
N ASN A 87 -16.69 -15.41 -12.32
CA ASN A 87 -17.92 -15.39 -13.12
C ASN A 87 -19.16 -15.00 -12.30
N PRO A 88 -19.74 -13.79 -12.47
CA PRO A 88 -19.16 -12.60 -13.11
C PRO A 88 -18.11 -11.93 -12.20
N TRP A 89 -17.99 -12.38 -10.95
CA TRP A 89 -17.12 -11.84 -9.91
C TRP A 89 -16.06 -12.87 -9.51
N CYS A 90 -14.86 -12.43 -9.17
CA CYS A 90 -13.82 -13.26 -8.59
C CYS A 90 -14.14 -13.59 -7.12
N PRO A 91 -13.95 -14.84 -6.68
CA PRO A 91 -14.13 -15.21 -5.27
C PRO A 91 -13.01 -14.64 -4.41
N GLU A 92 -13.36 -14.07 -3.26
CA GLU A 92 -12.38 -13.76 -2.21
C GLU A 92 -12.14 -15.02 -1.37
N LYS A 93 -10.89 -15.50 -1.35
CA LYS A 93 -10.50 -16.71 -0.62
C LYS A 93 -9.44 -16.38 0.41
N CYS A 94 -9.88 -16.26 1.67
CA CYS A 94 -9.03 -16.03 2.82
C CYS A 94 -9.33 -17.09 3.89
N THR A 95 -8.30 -17.83 4.34
CA THR A 95 -8.43 -18.82 5.41
C THR A 95 -8.02 -18.27 6.78
N GLY A 96 -7.38 -17.11 6.80
CA GLY A 96 -6.95 -16.40 8.01
C GLY A 96 -8.00 -15.43 8.52
N SER A 97 -7.66 -14.68 9.57
CA SER A 97 -8.53 -13.64 10.11
C SER A 97 -8.60 -12.40 9.22
N MET A 98 -7.60 -12.19 8.36
CA MET A 98 -7.50 -11.04 7.47
C MET A 98 -6.59 -11.35 6.28
N CYS A 99 -7.00 -10.94 5.08
CA CYS A 99 -6.15 -10.97 3.87
C CYS A 99 -6.17 -9.64 3.10
N THR A 100 -7.01 -8.69 3.51
CA THR A 100 -7.28 -7.48 2.74
C THR A 100 -6.15 -6.45 2.84
N HIS A 101 -5.29 -6.54 3.86
CA HIS A 101 -4.10 -5.69 3.91
C HIS A 101 -3.08 -6.14 2.86
N TYR A 102 -2.88 -7.46 2.71
CA TYR A 102 -2.06 -8.02 1.63
C TYR A 102 -2.59 -7.61 0.26
N THR A 103 -3.88 -7.85 -0.03
CA THR A 103 -4.43 -7.56 -1.36
C THR A 103 -4.36 -6.07 -1.70
N GLN A 104 -4.45 -5.17 -0.71
CA GLN A 104 -4.21 -3.74 -0.93
C GLN A 104 -2.75 -3.43 -1.29
N ILE A 105 -1.77 -4.05 -0.62
CA ILE A 105 -0.34 -3.88 -0.95
C ILE A 105 -0.07 -4.31 -2.40
N VAL A 106 -0.67 -5.41 -2.84
CA VAL A 106 -0.45 -6.00 -4.17
C VAL A 106 -1.50 -5.60 -5.20
N TRP A 107 -2.31 -4.57 -4.94
CA TRP A 107 -3.32 -4.12 -5.91
C TRP A 107 -2.65 -3.45 -7.10
N ALA A 108 -2.78 -4.02 -8.30
CA ALA A 108 -2.01 -3.66 -9.49
C ALA A 108 -2.10 -2.17 -9.83
N THR A 109 -3.31 -1.61 -9.79
CA THR A 109 -3.57 -0.22 -10.17
C THR A 109 -3.29 0.79 -9.06
N THR A 110 -3.18 0.35 -7.80
CA THR A 110 -2.78 1.24 -6.70
C THR A 110 -1.31 1.61 -6.86
N ASN A 111 -1.04 2.84 -7.27
CA ASN A 111 0.30 3.32 -7.60
C ASN A 111 0.75 4.54 -6.77
N LYS A 112 -0.06 4.96 -5.80
CA LYS A 112 0.25 6.00 -4.81
C LYS A 112 0.06 5.49 -3.39
N ILE A 113 0.97 5.87 -2.51
CA ILE A 113 0.90 5.60 -1.08
C ILE A 113 1.38 6.80 -0.27
N GLY A 114 0.76 7.04 0.88
CA GLY A 114 1.30 7.92 1.90
C GLY A 114 0.95 7.39 3.29
N CYS A 115 1.94 7.36 4.18
CA CYS A 115 1.81 6.77 5.51
C CYS A 115 2.25 7.72 6.61
N ALA A 116 1.68 7.55 7.80
CA ALA A 116 2.07 8.29 8.99
C ALA A 116 2.04 7.41 10.24
N VAL A 117 2.94 7.70 11.18
CA VAL A 117 2.99 7.07 12.50
C VAL A 117 2.69 8.12 13.55
N ASN A 118 1.82 7.79 14.50
CA ASN A 118 1.54 8.61 15.68
C ASN A 118 1.65 7.76 16.96
N VAL A 119 2.09 8.39 18.06
CA VAL A 119 2.07 7.76 19.39
C VAL A 119 0.87 8.29 20.16
N CYS A 120 -0.08 7.41 20.41
CA CYS A 120 -1.30 7.68 21.14
C CYS A 120 -1.12 7.39 22.61
N LYS A 121 -1.23 8.42 23.46
CA LYS A 121 -1.07 8.29 24.92
C LYS A 121 -2.02 7.25 25.50
N GLN A 122 -3.26 7.26 25.04
CA GLN A 122 -4.29 6.26 25.32
C GLN A 122 -5.07 6.01 24.03
N MET A 123 -5.27 4.75 23.67
CA MET A 123 -6.10 4.35 22.54
C MET A 123 -6.88 3.09 22.92
N ASN A 124 -8.19 3.08 22.67
CA ASN A 124 -8.98 1.85 22.80
C ASN A 124 -8.70 0.96 21.60
N VAL A 125 -8.11 -0.20 21.85
CA VAL A 125 -7.76 -1.20 20.85
C VAL A 125 -8.45 -2.49 21.24
N TRP A 126 -9.49 -2.87 20.47
CA TRP A 126 -10.29 -4.07 20.69
C TRP A 126 -10.92 -4.18 22.10
N GLY A 127 -11.36 -3.05 22.68
CA GLY A 127 -12.01 -3.01 23.99
C GLY A 127 -11.06 -2.73 25.15
N GLU A 128 -9.74 -2.75 24.91
CA GLU A 128 -8.71 -2.52 25.92
C GLU A 128 -8.01 -1.17 25.71
N ILE A 129 -7.71 -0.46 26.79
CA ILE A 129 -6.96 0.81 26.71
C ILE A 129 -5.46 0.50 26.65
N TRP A 130 -4.84 0.81 25.52
CA TRP A 130 -3.40 0.70 25.34
C TRP A 130 -2.74 2.04 25.61
N GLU A 131 -1.78 2.06 26.53
CA GLU A 131 -0.96 3.24 26.81
C GLU A 131 0.22 3.33 25.85
N ASN A 132 0.49 4.55 25.36
CA ASN A 132 1.57 4.84 24.41
C ASN A 132 1.54 3.91 23.18
N ALA A 133 0.34 3.65 22.66
CA ALA A 133 0.14 2.85 21.46
C ALA A 133 0.74 3.58 20.25
N VAL A 134 1.58 2.88 19.49
CA VAL A 134 2.14 3.37 18.24
C VAL A 134 1.21 2.94 17.11
N TYR A 135 0.55 3.92 16.49
CA TYR A 135 -0.45 3.76 15.46
C TYR A 135 0.12 4.14 14.10
N LEU A 136 0.07 3.23 13.15
CA LEU A 136 0.46 3.40 11.75
C LEU A 136 -0.79 3.42 10.87
N VAL A 137 -0.90 4.45 10.04
CA VAL A 137 -1.91 4.61 9.00
C VAL A 137 -1.19 4.69 7.65
N CYS A 138 -1.55 3.87 6.68
CA CYS A 138 -1.12 3.98 5.29
C CYS A 138 -2.33 4.12 4.38
N ASN A 139 -2.37 5.19 3.58
CA ASN A 139 -3.41 5.47 2.61
C ASN A 139 -2.92 5.14 1.20
N TYR A 140 -3.81 4.60 0.37
CA TYR A 140 -3.51 4.04 -0.95
C TYR A 140 -4.42 4.64 -2.01
N SER A 141 -3.86 5.05 -3.15
CA SER A 141 -4.64 5.55 -4.28
C SER A 141 -4.09 5.04 -5.62
N PRO A 142 -4.97 4.76 -6.61
CA PRO A 142 -6.40 4.53 -6.46
C PRO A 142 -6.73 3.41 -5.46
N LYS A 143 -7.97 3.40 -4.96
CA LYS A 143 -8.46 2.37 -4.02
C LYS A 143 -8.36 0.97 -4.64
N GLY A 144 -7.87 0.01 -3.85
CA GLY A 144 -7.92 -1.42 -4.17
C GLY A 144 -9.06 -2.15 -3.45
N ASN A 145 -8.97 -3.48 -3.39
CA ASN A 145 -9.93 -4.35 -2.73
C ASN A 145 -11.37 -4.16 -3.23
N TRP A 146 -11.53 -4.00 -4.54
CA TRP A 146 -12.85 -4.00 -5.16
C TRP A 146 -13.47 -5.39 -5.05
N ILE A 147 -14.70 -5.44 -4.51
CA ILE A 147 -15.43 -6.68 -4.33
C ILE A 147 -15.64 -7.34 -5.69
N GLY A 148 -15.26 -8.60 -5.80
CA GLY A 148 -15.40 -9.36 -7.04
C GLY A 148 -14.27 -9.16 -8.04
N GLU A 149 -13.17 -8.48 -7.67
CA GLU A 149 -11.99 -8.30 -8.53
C GLU A 149 -10.75 -8.99 -7.96
N ALA A 150 -9.91 -9.53 -8.85
CA ALA A 150 -8.59 -10.00 -8.50
C ALA A 150 -7.63 -8.80 -8.27
N PRO A 151 -6.65 -8.91 -7.35
CA PRO A 151 -5.76 -7.78 -7.04
C PRO A 151 -4.85 -7.38 -8.21
N TYR A 152 -4.56 -8.29 -9.13
CA TYR A 152 -3.76 -8.04 -10.32
C TYR A 152 -4.16 -9.02 -11.42
N LYS A 153 -3.54 -8.93 -12.60
CA LYS A 153 -3.68 -9.92 -13.67
C LYS A 153 -2.48 -10.84 -13.69
N THR A 154 -2.69 -12.15 -13.86
CA THR A 154 -1.58 -13.09 -14.01
C THR A 154 -0.99 -13.04 -15.41
N GLY A 155 0.32 -13.17 -15.51
CA GLY A 155 1.00 -13.28 -16.80
C GLY A 155 2.47 -12.90 -16.73
N ARG A 156 3.12 -12.83 -17.89
CA ARG A 156 4.53 -12.41 -17.97
C ARG A 156 4.67 -11.01 -17.37
N PRO A 157 5.63 -10.76 -16.47
CA PRO A 157 5.85 -9.43 -15.91
C PRO A 157 5.90 -8.34 -16.97
N CYS A 158 5.18 -7.26 -16.69
CA CYS A 158 5.06 -6.08 -17.54
C CYS A 158 4.42 -6.29 -18.93
N SER A 159 3.83 -7.46 -19.23
CA SER A 159 3.20 -7.71 -20.54
C SER A 159 1.87 -6.98 -20.75
N GLU A 160 1.25 -6.50 -19.67
CA GLU A 160 -0.03 -5.79 -19.69
C GLU A 160 0.06 -4.44 -18.95
N CYS A 161 1.23 -3.80 -18.99
CA CYS A 161 1.37 -2.45 -18.45
C CYS A 161 0.50 -1.43 -19.20
N PRO A 162 -0.17 -0.49 -18.49
CA PRO A 162 -0.90 0.57 -19.14
C PRO A 162 -0.02 1.37 -20.10
N PRO A 163 -0.55 1.85 -21.25
CA PRO A 163 0.24 2.62 -22.22
C PRO A 163 0.92 3.87 -21.64
N SER A 164 0.39 4.44 -20.55
CA SER A 164 0.97 5.58 -19.82
C SER A 164 2.39 5.34 -19.31
N TYR A 165 2.80 4.09 -19.16
CA TYR A 165 4.16 3.67 -18.75
C TYR A 165 5.15 3.55 -19.92
N GLY A 166 4.70 3.67 -21.17
CA GLY A 166 5.58 3.67 -22.34
C GLY A 166 6.39 2.39 -22.54
N GLY A 167 5.89 1.24 -22.04
CA GLY A 167 6.57 -0.06 -22.13
C GLY A 167 7.73 -0.25 -21.13
N GLY A 168 7.95 0.70 -20.21
CA GLY A 168 9.00 0.57 -19.20
C GLY A 168 8.67 -0.48 -18.14
N CYS A 169 9.69 -1.26 -17.79
CA CYS A 169 9.58 -2.34 -16.81
C CYS A 169 10.81 -2.31 -15.90
N GLN A 170 10.60 -2.30 -14.59
CA GLN A 170 11.67 -2.34 -13.60
C GLN A 170 11.27 -3.30 -12.47
N ASN A 171 12.09 -4.32 -12.21
CA ASN A 171 11.87 -5.30 -11.14
C ASN A 171 10.45 -5.88 -11.16
N ASN A 172 9.96 -6.28 -12.35
CA ASN A 172 8.60 -6.81 -12.59
C ASN A 172 7.44 -5.81 -12.42
N LEU A 173 7.72 -4.51 -12.34
CA LEU A 173 6.72 -3.45 -12.20
C LEU A 173 6.66 -2.56 -13.44
N CYS A 174 5.46 -2.14 -13.82
CA CYS A 174 5.23 -1.11 -14.85
C CYS A 174 5.82 0.21 -14.36
N TYR A 175 6.85 0.68 -15.04
CA TYR A 175 7.67 1.79 -14.58
C TYR A 175 7.90 2.81 -15.68
N LYS A 176 7.60 4.08 -15.38
CA LYS A 176 7.87 5.18 -16.31
C LYS A 176 9.25 5.73 -15.96
N GLY A 177 10.25 5.38 -16.77
CA GLY A 177 11.59 5.95 -16.65
C GLY A 177 11.53 7.47 -16.66
N THR A 178 12.20 8.11 -15.71
CA THR A 178 12.37 9.56 -15.76
C THR A 178 13.45 9.87 -16.80
N TRP A 179 13.06 10.48 -17.92
CA TRP A 179 13.98 10.97 -18.94
C TRP A 179 14.75 12.20 -18.40
N TRP A 180 15.73 11.99 -17.52
CA TRP A 180 16.67 13.05 -17.07
C TRP A 180 17.93 13.13 -17.95
N GLY A 181 17.84 12.69 -19.20
CA GLY A 181 18.99 12.59 -20.11
C GLY A 181 18.80 13.36 -21.41
N ALA A 182 18.39 14.63 -21.37
CA ALA A 182 18.63 15.64 -22.41
C ALA A 182 18.02 16.99 -21.99
N TRP A 183 18.88 17.92 -21.53
CA TRP A 183 18.62 19.36 -21.28
C TRP A 183 17.86 19.74 -20.00
N GLY A 184 18.55 20.37 -19.04
CA GLY A 184 17.91 21.18 -18.00
C GLY A 184 18.67 21.31 -16.68
N THR A 185 19.70 22.16 -16.64
CA THR A 185 20.37 22.65 -15.44
C THR A 185 19.53 23.75 -14.77
N LEU A 186 19.43 23.77 -13.43
CA LEU A 186 18.88 24.82 -12.53
C LEU A 186 17.35 25.02 -12.61
N LEU A 187 16.55 24.86 -11.54
CA LEU A 187 16.43 25.66 -10.29
C LEU A 187 15.74 24.74 -9.24
N GLY A 188 16.15 24.64 -7.98
CA GLY A 188 15.88 25.66 -6.96
C GLY A 188 14.89 25.14 -5.90
N GLY A 189 15.41 24.72 -4.74
CA GLY A 189 14.83 24.89 -3.40
C GLY A 189 13.41 24.42 -3.07
N GLY A 190 13.33 23.36 -2.26
CA GLY A 190 12.19 23.05 -1.40
C GLY A 190 12.57 22.06 -0.30
N LYS A 191 13.09 22.57 0.83
CA LYS A 191 13.25 21.80 2.07
C LYS A 191 11.92 21.84 2.82
N GLY A 192 11.34 20.67 3.16
CA GLY A 192 10.22 20.64 4.11
C GLY A 192 9.35 19.38 4.10
N CYS A 193 9.92 18.24 4.50
CA CYS A 193 9.41 17.26 5.48
C CYS A 193 10.20 15.94 5.29
N SER A 194 10.82 15.47 6.37
CA SER A 194 11.41 14.14 6.61
C SER A 194 11.63 13.19 5.41
N LYS A 195 12.60 13.50 4.54
CA LYS A 195 13.11 12.59 3.49
C LYS A 195 13.74 11.27 4.01
N LEU A 196 13.76 11.07 5.34
CA LEU A 196 14.30 9.89 6.04
C LEU A 196 13.31 8.70 6.14
N MET A 197 12.04 8.87 5.74
CA MET A 197 11.01 7.83 5.88
C MET A 197 10.80 6.94 4.64
N LEU A 198 11.18 7.40 3.45
CA LEU A 198 10.95 6.69 2.16
C LEU A 198 11.62 5.31 2.05
N GLY A 199 12.63 5.04 2.88
CA GLY A 199 13.33 3.75 2.95
C GLY A 199 12.67 2.70 3.85
N ASN A 200 11.70 3.10 4.70
CA ASN A 200 11.15 2.26 5.77
C ASN A 200 9.74 1.73 5.51
N PHE A 201 9.11 2.13 4.39
CA PHE A 201 7.82 1.65 3.91
C PHE A 201 7.99 1.01 2.55
#